data_AF-A0AAV5G7C0-F1
#
_entry.id   AF-A0AAV5G7C0-F1
#
_cell.length_a   1.000
_cell.length_b   1.000
_cell.length_c   1.000
_cell.angle_alpha   90.00
_cell.angle_beta   90.00
_cell.angle_gamma   90.00
#
_symmetry.space_group_name_H-M   'P 1'
#
loop_
_entity.id
_entity.type
_entity.pdbx_description
1 polymer ?
#
loop_
_entity_poly.entity_id
_entity_poly.type
_entity_poly.pdbx_seq_one_letter_code
_entity_poly.pdbx_strand_id
1 'polypeptide(L)'
;MAFAKSSKTALVVAGLGFGVALGVAAGTLVIAPNMDGTAAVGSSNSEALREEHRSLLQENKEIQAQSDSADTLVNELSADAIRDSLTDRDVAIIATGDASENDVAGVRDKLNAAGAVDSGTITLTNEFLHPDGADKLKSIVANVLPAGAELDEQDLSAGRHTGQALAAALLRNPDTTEPLASPEDRGALLQALREAGFLDYEDGTILPAQAVVVVMGKGGGEYYHDNLVAFANSLNEAGSYSVLAGNLQAAGEGGVIDTLRQEAADEDDAEAISTVDSINRDFSQLAVVLAVVEQLEGGSGAYGASEAADTAAPPLP
;
A
#
# COMPACT_ATOMS: atom_id res chain seq x y z
N MET A 1 54.95 -11.55 6.76
CA MET A 1 53.88 -11.81 7.74
C MET A 1 52.56 -11.54 7.05
N ALA A 2 51.86 -12.59 6.65
CA ALA A 2 50.56 -12.51 5.99
C ALA A 2 49.46 -12.58 7.06
N PHE A 3 48.55 -11.61 7.10
CA PHE A 3 47.35 -11.67 7.92
C PHE A 3 46.20 -12.20 7.07
N ALA A 4 45.81 -13.44 7.32
CA ALA A 4 44.57 -14.02 6.83
C ALA A 4 43.40 -13.40 7.61
N LYS A 5 42.52 -12.68 6.91
CA LYS A 5 41.25 -12.19 7.48
C LYS A 5 40.19 -13.25 7.17
N SER A 6 39.74 -13.91 8.23
CA SER A 6 38.62 -14.86 8.23
C SER A 6 37.37 -14.19 7.65
N SER A 7 36.83 -14.70 6.53
CA SER A 7 35.48 -14.33 6.12
C SER A 7 34.51 -15.04 7.06
N LYS A 8 33.60 -14.28 7.66
CA LYS A 8 32.41 -14.84 8.30
C LYS A 8 31.44 -15.10 7.16
N THR A 9 31.16 -16.38 6.90
CA THR A 9 30.15 -16.82 5.96
C THR A 9 28.79 -16.40 6.52
N ALA A 10 28.17 -15.38 5.92
CA ALA A 10 26.77 -15.05 6.15
C ALA A 10 25.93 -16.21 5.59
N LEU A 11 25.06 -16.75 6.43
CA LEU A 11 24.18 -17.85 6.09
C LEU A 11 22.92 -17.24 5.47
N VAL A 12 22.90 -17.14 4.14
CA VAL A 12 21.74 -16.66 3.39
C VAL A 12 20.68 -17.75 3.44
N VAL A 13 19.62 -17.53 4.23
CA VAL A 13 18.40 -18.34 4.16
C VAL A 13 17.57 -17.76 3.03
N ALA A 14 17.61 -18.39 1.86
CA ALA A 14 16.70 -18.05 0.78
C ALA A 14 15.27 -18.39 1.21
N GLY A 15 14.42 -17.36 1.38
CA GLY A 15 12.99 -17.52 1.60
C GLY A 15 12.35 -18.11 0.35
N LEU A 16 11.75 -19.29 0.48
CA LEU A 16 10.90 -19.87 -0.57
C LEU A 16 9.53 -19.19 -0.48
N GLY A 17 9.32 -18.14 -1.28
CA GLY A 17 8.01 -17.53 -1.47
C GLY A 17 7.14 -18.42 -2.34
N PHE A 18 6.05 -18.95 -1.79
CA PHE A 18 4.99 -19.59 -2.57
C PHE A 18 3.94 -18.53 -2.94
N GLY A 19 4.21 -17.76 -3.99
CA GLY A 19 3.22 -16.91 -4.64
C GLY A 19 2.46 -17.73 -5.70
N VAL A 20 1.18 -18.03 -5.47
CA VAL A 20 0.31 -18.57 -6.52
C VAL A 20 -0.51 -17.41 -7.07
N ALA A 21 -0.04 -16.82 -8.17
CA ALA A 21 -0.83 -15.90 -8.97
C ALA A 21 -1.50 -16.67 -10.12
N LEU A 22 -2.83 -16.57 -10.24
CA LEU A 22 -3.55 -17.00 -11.45
C LEU A 22 -4.36 -15.84 -12.00
N GLY A 23 -3.90 -15.29 -13.12
CA GLY A 23 -4.66 -14.38 -13.98
C GLY A 23 -5.70 -15.15 -14.79
N VAL A 24 -6.98 -14.85 -14.58
CA VAL A 24 -8.05 -15.37 -15.45
C VAL A 24 -8.15 -14.49 -16.68
N ALA A 25 -7.53 -14.92 -17.78
CA ALA A 25 -7.76 -14.32 -19.09
C ALA A 25 -9.19 -14.66 -19.55
N ALA A 26 -10.11 -13.69 -19.45
CA ALA A 26 -11.44 -13.80 -20.04
C ALA A 26 -11.32 -13.78 -21.57
N GLY A 27 -11.48 -14.94 -22.20
CA GLY A 27 -11.53 -15.09 -23.65
C GLY A 27 -12.62 -14.23 -24.28
N THR A 28 -12.22 -13.43 -25.27
CA THR A 28 -13.08 -12.58 -26.10
C THR A 28 -14.20 -13.39 -26.77
N LEU A 29 -15.45 -13.23 -26.30
CA LEU A 29 -16.62 -13.69 -27.05
C LEU A 29 -17.03 -12.62 -28.06
N VAL A 30 -16.65 -12.86 -29.32
CA VAL A 30 -17.22 -12.19 -30.49
C VAL A 30 -18.71 -12.51 -30.56
N ILE A 31 -19.56 -11.54 -30.19
CA ILE A 31 -20.99 -11.58 -30.50
C ILE A 31 -21.14 -11.16 -31.96
N ALA A 32 -21.25 -12.14 -32.87
CA ALA A 32 -21.76 -11.91 -34.21
C ALA A 32 -23.28 -12.23 -34.23
N PRO A 33 -24.16 -11.26 -34.54
CA PRO A 33 -25.59 -11.53 -34.63
C PRO A 33 -25.96 -12.09 -36.01
N ASN A 34 -26.64 -13.24 -35.97
CA ASN A 34 -27.70 -13.68 -36.87
C ASN A 34 -27.35 -14.07 -38.33
N MET A 35 -27.34 -15.39 -38.59
CA MET A 35 -27.81 -15.95 -39.87
C MET A 35 -28.71 -17.15 -39.61
N ASP A 36 -29.93 -17.06 -40.11
CA ASP A 36 -30.97 -18.10 -40.10
C ASP A 36 -30.49 -19.38 -40.80
N GLY A 37 -30.72 -20.51 -40.14
CA GLY A 37 -30.72 -21.83 -40.77
C GLY A 37 -29.61 -22.76 -40.28
N THR A 38 -29.85 -23.44 -39.16
CA THR A 38 -29.69 -24.90 -38.96
C THR A 38 -29.81 -25.20 -37.46
N ALA A 39 -30.74 -26.08 -37.10
CA ALA A 39 -30.84 -26.61 -35.76
C ALA A 39 -29.68 -27.60 -35.50
N ALA A 40 -29.23 -27.64 -34.24
CA ALA A 40 -28.33 -28.61 -33.60
C ALA A 40 -26.81 -28.33 -33.57
N VAL A 41 -26.39 -27.23 -32.91
CA VAL A 41 -25.02 -27.10 -32.33
C VAL A 41 -25.06 -26.32 -31.00
N GLY A 42 -25.99 -26.68 -30.09
CA GLY A 42 -26.30 -25.84 -28.92
C GLY A 42 -26.21 -26.50 -27.53
N SER A 43 -26.08 -27.83 -27.41
CA SER A 43 -26.06 -28.50 -26.11
C SER A 43 -24.65 -28.90 -25.65
N SER A 44 -23.82 -29.47 -26.53
CA SER A 44 -22.48 -29.97 -26.18
C SER A 44 -21.52 -28.87 -25.73
N ASN A 45 -21.52 -27.71 -26.39
CA ASN A 45 -20.71 -26.56 -25.97
C ASN A 45 -21.15 -26.02 -24.61
N SER A 46 -22.45 -26.09 -24.31
CA SER A 46 -22.98 -25.62 -23.03
C SER A 46 -22.67 -26.59 -21.87
N GLU A 47 -22.54 -27.88 -22.13
CA GLU A 47 -22.13 -28.87 -21.12
C GLU A 47 -20.62 -28.80 -20.87
N ALA A 48 -19.81 -28.69 -21.93
CA ALA A 48 -18.36 -28.51 -21.81
C ALA A 48 -17.99 -27.24 -21.06
N LEU A 49 -18.60 -26.09 -21.39
CA LEU A 49 -18.38 -24.83 -20.67
C LEU A 49 -18.82 -24.90 -19.19
N ARG A 50 -19.90 -25.64 -18.89
CA ARG A 50 -20.34 -25.84 -17.50
C ARG A 50 -19.41 -26.76 -16.72
N GLU A 51 -18.84 -27.78 -17.36
CA GLU A 51 -17.82 -28.64 -16.76
C GLU A 51 -16.54 -27.85 -16.49
N GLU A 52 -16.04 -27.11 -17.48
CA GLU A 52 -14.87 -26.26 -17.35
C GLU A 52 -15.05 -25.22 -16.24
N HIS A 53 -16.19 -24.53 -16.21
CA HIS A 53 -16.50 -23.57 -15.14
C HIS A 53 -16.56 -24.25 -13.76
N ARG A 54 -17.13 -25.46 -13.64
CA ARG A 54 -17.11 -26.22 -12.38
C ARG A 54 -15.70 -26.62 -11.98
N SER A 55 -14.88 -27.03 -12.93
CA SER A 55 -13.47 -27.39 -12.71
C SER A 55 -12.69 -26.18 -12.20
N LEU A 56 -12.79 -25.03 -12.88
CA LEU A 56 -12.13 -23.79 -12.47
C LEU A 56 -12.59 -23.34 -11.08
N LEU A 57 -13.88 -23.44 -10.75
CA LEU A 57 -14.38 -23.12 -9.42
C LEU A 57 -13.85 -24.08 -8.34
N GLN A 58 -13.68 -25.36 -8.68
CA GLN A 58 -13.12 -26.33 -7.75
C GLN A 58 -11.63 -26.05 -7.52
N GLU A 59 -10.87 -25.84 -8.58
CA GLU A 59 -9.46 -25.48 -8.51
C GLU A 59 -9.24 -24.18 -7.72
N ASN A 60 -10.06 -23.15 -7.95
CA ASN A 60 -9.99 -21.91 -7.17
C ASN A 60 -10.22 -22.14 -5.68
N LYS A 61 -11.19 -23.00 -5.32
CA LYS A 61 -11.45 -23.35 -3.91
C LYS A 61 -10.28 -24.10 -3.28
N GLU A 62 -9.66 -25.01 -4.02
CA GLU A 62 -8.50 -25.77 -3.55
C GLU A 62 -7.30 -24.84 -3.33
N ILE A 63 -7.03 -23.93 -4.27
CA ILE A 63 -5.97 -22.92 -4.15
C ILE A 63 -6.25 -21.98 -2.98
N GLN A 64 -7.49 -21.52 -2.81
CA GLN A 64 -7.88 -20.66 -1.67
C GLN A 64 -7.65 -21.38 -0.34
N ALA A 65 -8.06 -22.65 -0.21
CA ALA A 65 -7.87 -23.40 1.02
C ALA A 65 -6.38 -23.64 1.36
N GLN A 66 -5.55 -23.86 0.34
CA GLN A 66 -4.09 -23.97 0.52
C GLN A 66 -3.48 -22.63 0.94
N SER A 67 -3.92 -21.54 0.30
CA SER A 67 -3.57 -20.17 0.63
C SER A 67 -3.89 -19.81 2.07
N ASP A 68 -5.13 -20.06 2.52
CA ASP A 68 -5.58 -19.79 3.89
C ASP A 68 -4.78 -20.59 4.92
N SER A 69 -4.42 -21.83 4.56
CA SER A 69 -3.59 -22.69 5.42
C SER A 69 -2.15 -22.16 5.53
N ALA A 70 -1.58 -21.69 4.41
CA ALA A 70 -0.25 -21.08 4.41
C ALA A 70 -0.22 -19.79 5.23
N ASP A 71 -1.25 -18.94 5.09
CA ASP A 71 -1.42 -17.70 5.84
C ASP A 71 -1.50 -17.95 7.34
N THR A 72 -2.28 -18.97 7.75
CA THR A 72 -2.37 -19.38 9.16
C THR A 72 -0.99 -19.77 9.71
N LEU A 73 -0.23 -20.57 8.96
CA LEU A 73 1.13 -20.95 9.35
C LEU A 73 2.07 -19.75 9.43
N VAL A 74 2.04 -18.84 8.45
CA VAL A 74 2.84 -17.61 8.47
C VAL A 74 2.48 -16.79 9.70
N ASN A 75 1.20 -16.60 9.99
CA ASN A 75 0.75 -15.87 11.17
C ASN A 75 1.24 -16.47 12.49
N GLU A 76 1.16 -17.78 12.64
CA GLU A 76 1.62 -18.47 13.84
C GLU A 76 3.14 -18.38 14.03
N LEU A 77 3.90 -18.38 12.93
CA LEU A 77 5.37 -18.40 12.96
C LEU A 77 6.00 -16.99 12.97
N SER A 78 5.29 -15.96 12.50
CA SER A 78 5.85 -14.63 12.25
C SER A 78 5.81 -13.68 13.44
N ALA A 79 4.91 -13.89 14.41
CA ALA A 79 4.79 -13.00 15.56
C ALA A 79 6.08 -12.90 16.39
N ASP A 80 6.82 -14.01 16.50
CA ASP A 80 8.14 -14.01 17.15
C ASP A 80 9.22 -13.34 16.30
N ALA A 81 9.09 -13.39 14.97
CA ALA A 81 10.11 -12.91 14.03
C ALA A 81 10.12 -11.38 13.89
N ILE A 82 8.97 -10.72 14.04
CA ILE A 82 8.85 -9.25 14.00
C ILE A 82 8.84 -8.60 15.37
N ARG A 83 8.87 -9.40 16.45
CA ARG A 83 8.81 -8.85 17.80
C ARG A 83 9.93 -7.83 18.02
N ASP A 84 9.55 -6.68 18.57
CA ASP A 84 10.44 -5.57 18.91
C ASP A 84 11.16 -4.93 17.70
N SER A 85 10.86 -5.32 16.45
CA SER A 85 11.51 -4.78 15.25
C SER A 85 11.17 -3.31 14.98
N LEU A 86 10.07 -2.81 15.53
CA LEU A 86 9.63 -1.41 15.42
C LEU A 86 9.57 -0.70 16.79
N THR A 87 10.29 -1.21 17.80
CA THR A 87 10.35 -0.57 19.12
C THR A 87 10.78 0.89 19.01
N ASP A 88 10.07 1.78 19.70
CA ASP A 88 10.29 3.24 19.70
C ASP A 88 10.16 3.91 18.31
N ARG A 89 9.52 3.24 17.32
CA ARG A 89 9.22 3.83 16.01
C ARG A 89 7.76 4.26 15.95
N ASP A 90 7.55 5.55 15.71
CA ASP A 90 6.23 6.14 15.52
C ASP A 90 5.71 5.81 14.10
N VAL A 91 4.61 5.06 13.99
CA VAL A 91 4.04 4.66 12.69
C VAL A 91 2.57 5.10 12.61
N ALA A 92 2.24 5.86 11.57
CA ALA A 92 0.86 6.24 11.26
C ALA A 92 0.31 5.42 10.09
N ILE A 93 -1.01 5.25 10.07
CA ILE A 93 -1.72 4.63 8.94
C ILE A 93 -2.60 5.68 8.25
N ILE A 94 -2.50 5.77 6.93
CA ILE A 94 -3.42 6.54 6.09
C ILE A 94 -4.21 5.56 5.24
N ALA A 95 -5.52 5.47 5.45
CA ALA A 95 -6.39 4.56 4.71
C ALA A 95 -7.22 5.33 3.67
N THR A 96 -7.41 4.79 2.47
CA THR A 96 -8.39 5.34 1.52
C THR A 96 -9.81 4.96 1.95
N GLY A 97 -10.81 5.76 1.58
CA GLY A 97 -12.20 5.57 2.02
C GLY A 97 -12.86 4.29 1.51
N ASP A 98 -12.25 3.63 0.54
CA ASP A 98 -12.64 2.32 0.00
C ASP A 98 -11.76 1.17 0.51
N ALA A 99 -10.77 1.44 1.37
CA ALA A 99 -9.99 0.40 2.03
C ALA A 99 -10.87 -0.40 2.99
N SER A 100 -10.65 -1.72 3.02
CA SER A 100 -11.36 -2.62 3.93
C SER A 100 -10.94 -2.34 5.38
N GLU A 101 -11.90 -2.19 6.29
CA GLU A 101 -11.63 -2.05 7.73
C GLU A 101 -10.80 -3.23 8.26
N ASN A 102 -11.00 -4.44 7.73
CA ASN A 102 -10.23 -5.62 8.12
C ASN A 102 -8.76 -5.52 7.69
N ASP A 103 -8.49 -4.92 6.53
CA ASP A 103 -7.11 -4.81 6.02
C ASP A 103 -6.35 -3.76 6.83
N VAL A 104 -6.99 -2.62 7.12
CA VAL A 104 -6.45 -1.56 7.99
C VAL A 104 -6.20 -2.08 9.42
N ALA A 105 -7.18 -2.80 9.98
CA ALA A 105 -7.05 -3.39 11.32
C ALA A 105 -5.94 -4.45 11.36
N GLY A 106 -5.86 -5.32 10.34
CA GLY A 106 -4.82 -6.33 10.23
C GLY A 106 -3.42 -5.72 10.19
N VAL A 107 -3.20 -4.71 9.37
CA VAL A 107 -1.93 -3.95 9.34
C VAL A 107 -1.62 -3.33 10.70
N ARG A 108 -2.59 -2.66 11.33
CA ARG A 108 -2.41 -2.06 12.67
C ARG A 108 -2.00 -3.12 13.70
N ASP A 109 -2.67 -4.26 13.71
CA ASP A 109 -2.38 -5.35 14.65
C ASP A 109 -0.97 -5.90 14.45
N LYS A 110 -0.50 -6.03 13.19
CA LYS A 110 0.87 -6.47 12.90
C LYS A 110 1.92 -5.44 13.32
N LEU A 111 1.68 -4.14 13.06
CA LEU A 111 2.57 -3.06 13.51
C LEU A 111 2.67 -3.04 15.05
N ASN A 112 1.54 -3.17 15.74
CA ASN A 112 1.50 -3.25 17.20
C ASN A 112 2.24 -4.49 17.73
N ALA A 113 2.09 -5.64 17.07
CA ALA A 113 2.82 -6.86 17.43
C ALA A 113 4.34 -6.72 17.26
N ALA A 114 4.79 -5.87 16.33
CA ALA A 114 6.20 -5.54 16.13
C ALA A 114 6.74 -4.49 17.11
N GLY A 115 5.89 -3.93 17.97
CA GLY A 115 6.27 -2.93 18.97
C GLY A 115 6.26 -1.48 18.47
N ALA A 116 5.65 -1.21 17.31
CA ALA A 116 5.47 0.15 16.80
C ALA A 116 4.65 1.00 17.79
N VAL A 117 4.97 2.29 17.87
CA VAL A 117 4.14 3.28 18.56
C VAL A 117 3.04 3.72 17.58
N ASP A 118 1.79 3.51 17.95
CA ASP A 118 0.62 3.89 17.13
C ASP A 118 0.47 5.42 17.10
N SER A 119 0.80 6.02 15.95
CA SER A 119 0.63 7.46 15.69
C SER A 119 -0.75 7.80 15.10
N GLY A 120 -1.68 6.87 15.19
CA GLY A 120 -3.07 7.03 14.80
C GLY A 120 -3.34 6.59 13.36
N THR A 121 -4.62 6.66 13.00
CA THR A 121 -5.10 6.31 11.66
C THR A 121 -5.98 7.41 11.11
N ILE A 122 -5.68 7.82 9.89
CA ILE A 122 -6.45 8.82 9.14
C ILE A 122 -7.09 8.14 7.95
N THR A 123 -8.39 8.33 7.79
CA THR A 123 -9.12 7.88 6.60
C THR A 123 -9.27 9.06 5.63
N LEU A 124 -8.71 8.93 4.42
CA LEU A 124 -9.00 9.82 3.30
C LEU A 124 -10.41 9.49 2.80
N THR A 125 -11.36 10.41 2.93
CA THR A 125 -12.72 10.14 2.47
C THR A 125 -12.77 10.03 0.94
N ASN A 126 -13.85 9.48 0.41
CA ASN A 126 -14.04 9.43 -1.05
C ASN A 126 -13.98 10.82 -1.70
N GLU A 127 -14.36 11.88 -0.99
CA GLU A 127 -14.29 13.27 -1.46
C GLU A 127 -12.84 13.75 -1.65
N PHE A 128 -11.89 13.25 -0.84
CA PHE A 128 -10.46 13.55 -0.99
C PHE A 128 -9.91 13.08 -2.34
N LEU A 129 -10.42 11.94 -2.82
CA LEU A 129 -9.97 11.29 -4.05
C LEU A 129 -10.99 11.49 -5.20
N HIS A 130 -11.86 12.50 -5.09
CA HIS A 130 -12.84 12.85 -6.11
C HIS A 130 -12.50 14.20 -6.76
N PRO A 131 -12.64 14.33 -8.10
CA PRO A 131 -12.27 15.57 -8.81
C PRO A 131 -13.05 16.80 -8.34
N ASP A 132 -14.29 16.63 -7.90
CA ASP A 132 -15.14 17.73 -7.40
C ASP A 132 -14.58 18.38 -6.11
N GLY A 133 -13.79 17.63 -5.34
CA GLY A 133 -13.16 18.09 -4.10
C GLY A 133 -11.86 18.87 -4.32
N ALA A 134 -11.23 18.74 -5.49
CA ALA A 134 -9.85 19.16 -5.76
C ALA A 134 -9.57 20.64 -5.43
N ASP A 135 -10.40 21.55 -5.94
CA ASP A 135 -10.21 22.99 -5.78
C ASP A 135 -10.38 23.42 -4.32
N LYS A 136 -11.36 22.83 -3.63
CA LYS A 136 -11.62 23.11 -2.21
C LYS A 136 -10.48 22.57 -1.35
N LEU A 137 -9.99 21.37 -1.66
CA LEU A 137 -8.89 20.73 -0.97
C LEU A 137 -7.60 21.56 -1.07
N LYS A 138 -7.25 22.00 -2.28
CA LYS A 138 -6.11 22.91 -2.53
C LYS A 138 -6.27 24.24 -1.80
N SER A 139 -7.46 24.83 -1.83
CA SER A 139 -7.74 26.08 -1.13
C SER A 139 -7.53 25.96 0.38
N ILE A 140 -7.97 24.86 1.00
CA ILE A 140 -7.75 24.62 2.44
C ILE A 140 -6.26 24.50 2.72
N VAL A 141 -5.55 23.66 1.97
CA VAL A 141 -4.12 23.43 2.15
C VAL A 141 -3.32 24.72 2.02
N ALA A 142 -3.61 25.54 1.02
CA ALA A 142 -2.92 26.83 0.83
C ALA A 142 -3.16 27.83 1.96
N ASN A 143 -4.28 27.73 2.68
CA ASN A 143 -4.65 28.65 3.76
C ASN A 143 -4.25 28.14 5.16
N VAL A 144 -4.04 26.83 5.33
CA VAL A 144 -3.78 26.16 6.62
C VAL A 144 -2.48 25.35 6.56
N LEU A 145 -1.53 25.80 5.74
CA LEU A 145 -0.23 25.15 5.58
C LEU A 145 0.60 25.31 6.87
N PRO A 146 1.16 24.23 7.44
CA PRO A 146 2.05 24.32 8.59
C PRO A 146 3.26 25.22 8.35
N ALA A 147 3.75 25.87 9.41
CA ALA A 147 4.90 26.76 9.30
C ALA A 147 6.14 26.01 8.79
N GLY A 148 6.84 26.59 7.81
CA GLY A 148 8.05 26.01 7.23
C GLY A 148 7.81 24.95 6.16
N ALA A 149 6.55 24.57 5.89
CA ALA A 149 6.21 23.74 4.75
C ALA A 149 6.17 24.56 3.46
N GLU A 150 6.56 23.94 2.35
CA GLU A 150 6.52 24.51 1.01
C GLU A 150 5.65 23.63 0.12
N LEU A 151 4.94 24.27 -0.82
CA LEU A 151 4.15 23.58 -1.82
C LEU A 151 4.83 23.72 -3.18
N ASP A 152 4.71 22.69 -4.01
CA ASP A 152 5.30 22.69 -5.34
C ASP A 152 4.70 23.82 -6.21
N GLU A 153 5.56 24.60 -6.85
CA GLU A 153 5.13 25.70 -7.73
C GLU A 153 4.83 25.24 -9.16
N GLN A 154 5.33 24.06 -9.56
CA GLN A 154 5.23 23.53 -10.92
C GLN A 154 4.10 22.52 -11.03
N ASP A 155 4.01 21.57 -10.10
CA ASP A 155 2.89 20.65 -10.01
C ASP A 155 1.83 21.19 -9.05
N LEU A 156 0.71 21.63 -9.63
CA LEU A 156 -0.44 22.16 -8.91
C LEU A 156 -1.54 21.12 -8.69
N SER A 157 -1.26 19.83 -8.86
CA SER A 157 -2.20 18.76 -8.60
C SER A 157 -2.62 18.73 -7.12
N ALA A 158 -3.86 18.31 -6.86
CA ALA A 158 -4.37 18.28 -5.48
C ALA A 158 -3.61 17.25 -4.64
N GLY A 159 -3.32 16.06 -5.20
CA GLY A 159 -2.54 15.01 -4.56
C GLY A 159 -1.16 15.50 -4.15
N ARG A 160 -0.45 16.21 -5.03
CA ARG A 160 0.86 16.80 -4.75
C ARG A 160 0.81 17.71 -3.52
N HIS A 161 0.00 18.76 -3.57
CA HIS A 161 -0.04 19.79 -2.52
C HIS A 161 -0.56 19.23 -1.20
N THR A 162 -1.54 18.34 -1.24
CA THR A 162 -2.09 17.74 -0.02
C THR A 162 -1.15 16.73 0.60
N GLY A 163 -0.43 15.95 -0.20
CA GLY A 163 0.65 15.09 0.27
C GLY A 163 1.72 15.90 0.97
N GLN A 164 2.17 17.02 0.40
CA GLN A 164 3.17 17.90 1.02
C GLN A 164 2.68 18.53 2.34
N ALA A 165 1.43 18.98 2.38
CA ALA A 165 0.87 19.57 3.58
C ALA A 165 0.64 18.53 4.70
N LEU A 166 0.13 17.35 4.36
CA LEU A 166 -0.05 16.25 5.32
C LEU A 166 1.30 15.69 5.77
N ALA A 167 2.28 15.59 4.88
CA ALA A 167 3.65 15.26 5.24
C ALA A 167 4.20 16.23 6.29
N ALA A 168 4.14 17.54 6.01
CA ALA A 168 4.61 18.55 6.96
C ALA A 168 3.88 18.50 8.31
N ALA A 169 2.59 18.17 8.30
CA ALA A 169 1.80 18.09 9.53
C ALA A 169 2.06 16.80 10.35
N LEU A 170 2.25 15.68 9.68
CA LEU A 170 2.25 14.35 10.29
C LEU A 170 3.64 13.82 10.59
N LEU A 171 4.67 14.27 9.90
CA LEU A 171 5.96 13.60 9.95
C LEU A 171 6.92 14.16 10.98
N ARG A 172 7.94 13.37 11.27
CA ARG A 172 9.13 13.75 12.02
C ARG A 172 10.28 13.92 11.04
N ASN A 173 11.17 14.84 11.33
CA ASN A 173 12.41 14.98 10.58
C ASN A 173 13.26 13.70 10.73
N PRO A 174 13.78 13.12 9.63
CA PRO A 174 14.51 11.86 9.69
C PRO A 174 15.86 11.97 10.44
N ASP A 175 16.49 13.15 10.44
CA ASP A 175 17.78 13.37 11.11
C ASP A 175 17.64 13.72 12.59
N THR A 176 16.69 14.61 12.93
CA THR A 176 16.54 15.14 14.29
C THR A 176 15.49 14.42 15.11
N THR A 177 14.61 13.65 14.46
CA THR A 177 13.42 13.02 15.06
C THR A 177 12.44 14.01 15.72
N GLU A 178 12.60 15.31 15.46
CA GLU A 178 11.66 16.34 15.90
C GLU A 178 10.43 16.38 14.97
N PRO A 179 9.21 16.62 15.48
CA PRO A 179 8.05 16.84 14.64
C PRO A 179 8.25 18.01 13.67
N LEU A 180 7.86 17.85 12.41
CA LEU A 180 7.95 18.91 11.39
C LEU A 180 6.99 20.08 11.66
N ALA A 181 5.82 19.77 12.25
CA ALA A 181 4.83 20.77 12.63
C ALA A 181 4.61 20.82 14.15
N SER A 182 4.20 22.00 14.63
CA SER A 182 3.68 22.17 15.98
C SER A 182 2.37 21.39 16.16
N PRO A 183 2.02 20.97 17.40
CA PRO A 183 0.72 20.37 17.67
C PRO A 183 -0.46 21.25 17.23
N GLU A 184 -0.33 22.57 17.34
CA GLU A 184 -1.33 23.54 16.94
C GLU A 184 -1.51 23.57 15.41
N ASP A 185 -0.43 23.62 14.63
CA ASP A 185 -0.49 23.65 13.17
C ASP A 185 -1.01 22.31 12.60
N ARG A 186 -0.53 21.18 13.15
CA ARG A 186 -1.07 19.86 12.79
C ARG A 186 -2.57 19.79 13.06
N GLY A 187 -2.99 20.20 14.26
CA GLY A 187 -4.39 20.20 14.66
C GLY A 187 -5.25 21.08 13.75
N ALA A 188 -4.77 22.28 13.39
CA ALA A 188 -5.48 23.20 12.52
C ALA A 188 -5.71 22.61 11.11
N LEU A 189 -4.68 22.03 10.49
CA LEU A 189 -4.80 21.43 9.16
C LEU A 189 -5.77 20.23 9.19
N LEU A 190 -5.56 19.30 10.12
CA LEU A 190 -6.40 18.10 10.24
C LEU A 190 -7.86 18.45 10.54
N GLN A 191 -8.10 19.46 11.38
CA GLN A 191 -9.45 19.91 11.67
C GLN A 191 -10.11 20.56 10.45
N ALA A 192 -9.40 21.44 9.73
CA ALA A 192 -9.93 22.10 8.54
C ALA A 192 -10.30 21.08 7.44
N LEU A 193 -9.45 20.08 7.21
CA LEU A 193 -9.71 19.01 6.25
C LEU A 193 -10.90 18.13 6.68
N ARG A 194 -11.00 17.78 7.98
CA ARG A 194 -12.14 17.02 8.52
C ARG A 194 -13.46 17.79 8.43
N GLU A 195 -13.49 19.05 8.84
CA GLU A 195 -14.68 19.90 8.74
C GLU A 195 -15.16 20.09 7.29
N ALA A 196 -14.22 20.06 6.34
CA ALA A 196 -14.52 20.12 4.93
C ALA A 196 -14.98 18.77 4.33
N GLY A 197 -14.90 17.68 5.09
CA GLY A 197 -15.34 16.34 4.70
C GLY A 197 -14.27 15.48 4.01
N PHE A 198 -13.00 15.89 4.06
CA PHE A 198 -11.91 15.22 3.34
C PHE A 198 -11.19 14.14 4.15
N LEU A 199 -11.19 14.27 5.48
CA LEU A 199 -10.55 13.31 6.39
C LEU A 199 -11.52 12.85 7.47
N ASP A 200 -11.29 11.65 7.97
CA ASP A 200 -11.84 11.17 9.22
C ASP A 200 -10.73 10.58 10.09
N TYR A 201 -10.82 10.77 11.41
CA TYR A 201 -9.85 10.27 12.39
C TYR A 201 -10.40 10.39 13.81
N GLU A 202 -9.88 9.57 14.72
CA GLU A 202 -10.22 9.62 16.14
C GLU A 202 -9.55 10.83 16.83
N ASP A 203 -10.32 11.58 17.62
CA ASP A 203 -9.80 12.75 18.32
C ASP A 203 -8.67 12.40 19.30
N GLY A 204 -7.57 13.15 19.22
CA GLY A 204 -6.45 13.03 20.15
C GLY A 204 -5.54 11.81 19.92
N THR A 205 -5.73 11.06 18.84
CA THR A 205 -4.90 9.89 18.49
C THR A 205 -3.79 10.21 17.49
N ILE A 206 -3.93 11.28 16.70
CA ILE A 206 -2.96 11.59 15.65
C ILE A 206 -1.71 12.26 16.24
N LEU A 207 -0.61 11.52 16.20
CA LEU A 207 0.71 11.93 16.67
C LEU A 207 1.69 12.08 15.48
N PRO A 208 2.84 12.75 15.66
CA PRO A 208 3.88 12.73 14.66
C PRO A 208 4.34 11.28 14.37
N ALA A 209 4.69 10.97 13.12
CA ALA A 209 5.13 9.66 12.68
C ALA A 209 6.49 9.71 11.98
N GLN A 210 7.30 8.67 12.14
CA GLN A 210 8.53 8.46 11.37
C GLN A 210 8.26 7.70 10.07
N ALA A 211 7.30 6.77 10.11
CA ALA A 211 6.85 6.02 8.95
C ALA A 211 5.34 6.16 8.75
N VAL A 212 4.92 6.08 7.49
CA VAL A 212 3.51 6.13 7.11
C VAL A 212 3.18 4.92 6.25
N VAL A 213 2.17 4.16 6.66
CA VAL A 213 1.60 3.11 5.81
C VAL A 213 0.34 3.64 5.16
N VAL A 214 0.35 3.74 3.83
CA VAL A 214 -0.83 4.07 3.03
C VAL A 214 -1.54 2.78 2.64
N VAL A 215 -2.75 2.55 3.16
CA VAL A 215 -3.57 1.37 2.83
C VAL A 215 -4.67 1.77 1.86
N MET A 216 -4.65 1.22 0.66
CA MET A 216 -5.64 1.50 -0.38
C MET A 216 -6.60 0.34 -0.63
N GLY A 217 -7.83 0.69 -1.02
CA GLY A 217 -8.86 -0.25 -1.44
C GLY A 217 -8.75 -0.67 -2.89
N LYS A 218 -9.90 -0.87 -3.53
CA LYS A 218 -10.02 -1.27 -4.94
C LYS A 218 -9.58 -0.18 -5.92
N GLY A 219 -9.57 1.07 -5.47
CA GLY A 219 -9.29 2.23 -6.30
C GLY A 219 -10.50 2.83 -7.03
N GLY A 220 -10.22 3.81 -7.87
CA GLY A 220 -11.19 4.56 -8.65
C GLY A 220 -10.76 4.77 -10.11
N GLY A 221 -11.33 5.77 -10.76
CA GLY A 221 -10.93 6.17 -12.12
C GLY A 221 -9.59 6.92 -12.14
N GLU A 222 -9.21 7.43 -13.31
CA GLU A 222 -7.95 8.14 -13.57
C GLU A 222 -7.62 9.22 -12.51
N TYR A 223 -8.59 10.06 -12.14
CA TYR A 223 -8.35 11.08 -11.11
C TYR A 223 -7.97 10.47 -9.73
N TYR A 224 -8.65 9.40 -9.31
CA TYR A 224 -8.31 8.72 -8.04
C TYR A 224 -6.88 8.21 -8.10
N HIS A 225 -6.53 7.57 -9.23
CA HIS A 225 -5.23 6.99 -9.48
C HIS A 225 -4.13 8.05 -9.40
N ASP A 226 -4.21 9.06 -10.26
CA ASP A 226 -3.17 10.10 -10.37
C ASP A 226 -3.03 10.89 -9.07
N ASN A 227 -4.16 11.17 -8.41
CA ASN A 227 -4.16 11.90 -7.16
C ASN A 227 -3.53 11.09 -6.01
N LEU A 228 -3.74 9.77 -5.96
CA LEU A 228 -3.15 8.92 -4.93
C LEU A 228 -1.65 8.67 -5.18
N VAL A 229 -1.23 8.49 -6.44
CA VAL A 229 0.19 8.39 -6.82
C VAL A 229 0.93 9.67 -6.43
N ALA A 230 0.43 10.84 -6.85
CA ALA A 230 1.03 12.12 -6.51
C ALA A 230 1.05 12.37 -4.99
N PHE A 231 0.01 11.94 -4.28
CA PHE A 231 -0.04 12.02 -2.82
C PHE A 231 1.04 11.15 -2.16
N ALA A 232 1.19 9.90 -2.60
CA ALA A 232 2.20 8.97 -2.08
C ALA A 232 3.63 9.49 -2.33
N ASN A 233 3.92 9.96 -3.55
CA ASN A 233 5.22 10.54 -3.89
C ASN A 233 5.55 11.78 -3.04
N SER A 234 4.57 12.66 -2.82
CA SER A 234 4.74 13.80 -1.92
C SER A 234 5.03 13.41 -0.47
N LEU A 235 4.46 12.31 0.04
CA LEU A 235 4.80 11.81 1.37
C LEU A 235 6.25 11.33 1.40
N ASN A 236 6.68 10.56 0.40
CA ASN A 236 8.04 10.03 0.30
C ASN A 236 9.09 11.13 0.23
N GLU A 237 8.90 12.11 -0.66
CA GLU A 237 9.83 13.23 -0.86
C GLU A 237 10.02 14.11 0.37
N ALA A 238 9.05 14.14 1.29
CA ALA A 238 9.20 14.85 2.56
C ALA A 238 10.16 14.15 3.54
N GLY A 239 10.82 13.08 3.13
CA GLY A 239 11.73 12.27 3.94
C GLY A 239 11.00 11.23 4.79
N SER A 240 9.80 10.83 4.38
CA SER A 240 9.05 9.76 5.05
C SER A 240 9.52 8.39 4.60
N TYR A 241 9.59 7.48 5.55
CA TYR A 241 9.55 6.05 5.27
C TYR A 241 8.08 5.67 4.96
N SER A 242 7.68 5.78 3.68
CA SER A 242 6.33 5.48 3.20
C SER A 242 6.19 4.10 2.56
N VAL A 243 5.26 3.30 3.06
CA VAL A 243 4.86 2.02 2.45
C VAL A 243 3.45 2.15 1.89
N LEU A 244 3.25 1.87 0.60
CA LEU A 244 1.91 1.80 0.01
C LEU A 244 1.46 0.35 -0.14
N ALA A 245 0.33 0.02 0.47
CA ALA A 245 -0.23 -1.32 0.50
C ALA A 245 -1.64 -1.37 -0.09
N GLY A 246 -1.93 -2.38 -0.91
CA GLY A 246 -3.21 -2.53 -1.57
C GLY A 246 -3.52 -3.98 -1.92
N ASN A 247 -4.71 -4.22 -2.45
CA ASN A 247 -5.06 -5.54 -2.97
C ASN A 247 -4.26 -5.87 -4.25
N LEU A 248 -4.30 -7.14 -4.67
CA LEU A 248 -3.57 -7.60 -5.86
C LEU A 248 -3.94 -6.81 -7.13
N GLN A 249 -5.18 -6.32 -7.23
CA GLN A 249 -5.65 -5.56 -8.40
C GLN A 249 -4.92 -4.22 -8.55
N ALA A 250 -4.54 -3.57 -7.45
CA ALA A 250 -3.78 -2.33 -7.49
C ALA A 250 -2.38 -2.48 -8.11
N ALA A 251 -1.84 -3.71 -8.14
CA ALA A 251 -0.56 -4.06 -8.75
C ALA A 251 -0.70 -4.63 -10.18
N GLY A 252 -1.92 -4.69 -10.73
CA GLY A 252 -2.14 -5.00 -12.14
C GLY A 252 -1.75 -3.83 -13.05
N GLU A 253 -1.57 -4.10 -14.34
CA GLU A 253 -1.16 -3.10 -15.35
C GLU A 253 -2.01 -1.82 -15.27
N GLY A 254 -1.34 -0.69 -15.05
CA GLY A 254 -1.95 0.64 -14.92
C GLY A 254 -2.65 0.91 -13.58
N GLY A 255 -2.42 0.06 -12.56
CA GLY A 255 -2.84 0.28 -11.19
C GLY A 255 -1.86 1.16 -10.42
N VAL A 256 -2.31 1.71 -9.29
CA VAL A 256 -1.51 2.64 -8.45
C VAL A 256 -0.18 2.02 -7.99
N ILE A 257 -0.19 0.74 -7.56
CA ILE A 257 1.04 0.05 -7.14
C ILE A 257 1.95 -0.21 -8.34
N ASP A 258 1.37 -0.58 -9.49
CA ASP A 258 2.13 -0.81 -10.72
C ASP A 258 2.85 0.46 -11.19
N THR A 259 2.16 1.61 -11.19
CA THR A 259 2.77 2.90 -11.52
C THR A 259 3.92 3.27 -10.58
N LEU A 260 3.72 3.16 -9.27
CA LEU A 260 4.79 3.47 -8.30
C LEU A 260 6.01 2.56 -8.46
N ARG A 261 5.82 1.28 -8.80
CA ARG A 261 6.92 0.35 -9.06
C ARG A 261 7.67 0.69 -10.35
N GLN A 262 6.96 1.14 -11.38
CA GLN A 262 7.60 1.59 -12.62
C GLN A 262 8.42 2.86 -12.41
N GLU A 263 7.88 3.84 -11.67
CA GLU A 263 8.60 5.07 -11.30
C GLU A 263 9.87 4.74 -10.52
N ALA A 264 9.78 3.88 -9.50
CA ALA A 264 10.93 3.43 -8.71
C ALA A 264 12.02 2.73 -9.56
N ALA A 265 11.61 1.94 -10.57
CA ALA A 265 12.54 1.24 -11.45
C ALA A 265 13.26 2.18 -12.43
N ASP A 266 12.63 3.29 -12.83
CA ASP A 266 13.21 4.26 -13.75
C ASP A 266 14.23 5.19 -13.08
N GLU A 267 14.08 5.44 -11.78
CA GLU A 267 14.91 6.40 -11.03
C GLU A 267 16.19 5.79 -10.44
N ASP A 268 16.35 4.45 -10.45
CA ASP A 268 17.43 3.72 -9.75
C ASP A 268 17.57 4.20 -8.28
N ASP A 269 16.46 4.60 -7.66
CA ASP A 269 16.44 5.29 -6.37
C ASP A 269 16.25 4.29 -5.22
N ALA A 270 17.24 4.22 -4.33
CA ALA A 270 17.16 3.41 -3.12
C ALA A 270 16.13 3.95 -2.11
N GLU A 271 15.76 5.24 -2.23
CA GLU A 271 14.82 5.95 -1.34
C GLU A 271 13.37 5.89 -1.86
N ALA A 272 13.08 5.01 -2.82
CA ALA A 272 11.74 4.83 -3.37
C ALA A 272 10.71 4.31 -2.34
N ILE A 273 9.43 4.52 -2.68
CA ILE A 273 8.30 4.00 -1.91
C ILE A 273 8.29 2.48 -1.98
N SER A 274 8.26 1.81 -0.82
CA SER A 274 8.01 0.38 -0.79
C SER A 274 6.54 0.10 -1.08
N THR A 275 6.28 -0.91 -1.91
CA THR A 275 4.91 -1.27 -2.28
C THR A 275 4.57 -2.69 -1.88
N VAL A 276 3.36 -2.93 -1.37
CA VAL A 276 2.90 -4.26 -0.95
C VAL A 276 1.53 -4.54 -1.55
N ASP A 277 1.42 -5.57 -2.39
CA ASP A 277 0.14 -6.02 -2.92
C ASP A 277 -0.50 -7.13 -2.07
N SER A 278 -1.72 -7.53 -2.43
CA SER A 278 -2.48 -8.62 -1.77
C SER A 278 -2.74 -8.39 -0.27
N ILE A 279 -2.92 -7.13 0.16
CA ILE A 279 -3.06 -6.75 1.57
C ILE A 279 -4.20 -7.44 2.34
N ASN A 280 -5.16 -8.02 1.62
CA ASN A 280 -6.22 -8.86 2.16
C ASN A 280 -5.72 -10.25 2.63
N ARG A 281 -4.41 -10.48 2.62
CA ARG A 281 -3.73 -11.71 3.02
C ARG A 281 -2.79 -11.43 4.18
N ASP A 282 -2.72 -12.39 5.10
CA ASP A 282 -1.94 -12.26 6.33
C ASP A 282 -0.43 -12.11 6.07
N PHE A 283 0.09 -12.83 5.06
CA PHE A 283 1.50 -12.73 4.69
C PHE A 283 1.86 -11.33 4.17
N SER A 284 0.95 -10.67 3.44
CA SER A 284 1.17 -9.31 2.94
C SER A 284 1.10 -8.28 4.06
N GLN A 285 0.22 -8.46 5.04
CA GLN A 285 0.19 -7.59 6.24
C GLN A 285 1.49 -7.70 7.04
N LEU A 286 2.07 -8.89 7.12
CA LEU A 286 3.42 -9.09 7.65
C LEU A 286 4.48 -8.39 6.78
N ALA A 287 4.39 -8.52 5.46
CA ALA A 287 5.31 -7.88 4.52
C ALA A 287 5.29 -6.34 4.66
N VAL A 288 4.13 -5.73 4.94
CA VAL A 288 4.04 -4.29 5.27
C VAL A 288 4.92 -3.93 6.46
N VAL A 289 4.86 -4.69 7.55
CA VAL A 289 5.70 -4.41 8.73
C VAL A 289 7.18 -4.51 8.37
N LEU A 290 7.57 -5.55 7.64
CA LEU A 290 8.95 -5.73 7.22
C LEU A 290 9.41 -4.62 6.26
N ALA A 291 8.51 -4.13 5.39
CA ALA A 291 8.81 -3.04 4.46
C ALA A 291 9.00 -1.72 5.22
N VAL A 292 8.22 -1.49 6.28
CA VAL A 292 8.43 -0.36 7.19
C VAL A 292 9.81 -0.46 7.85
N VAL A 293 10.19 -1.65 8.35
CA VAL A 293 11.53 -1.88 8.93
C VAL A 293 12.63 -1.57 7.91
N GLU A 294 12.53 -2.11 6.70
CA GLU A 294 13.52 -1.92 5.63
C GLU A 294 13.64 -0.44 5.22
N GLN A 295 12.52 0.26 5.04
CA GLN A 295 12.56 1.68 4.73
C GLN A 295 13.21 2.49 5.84
N LEU A 296 12.88 2.22 7.09
CA LEU A 296 13.49 2.84 8.25
C LEU A 296 15.02 2.61 8.34
N GLU A 297 15.57 1.66 7.57
CA GLU A 297 17.00 1.38 7.40
C GLU A 297 17.59 1.92 6.08
N GLY A 298 16.76 2.57 5.25
CA GLY A 298 17.13 3.20 3.98
C GLY A 298 17.02 2.27 2.76
N GLY A 299 16.33 1.14 2.86
CA GLY A 299 16.03 0.26 1.74
C GLY A 299 14.61 0.45 1.20
N SER A 300 14.30 -0.17 0.07
CA SER A 300 12.95 -0.19 -0.49
C SER A 300 12.77 -1.37 -1.45
N GLY A 301 11.52 -1.73 -1.75
CA GLY A 301 11.23 -2.79 -2.72
C GLY A 301 9.76 -2.99 -3.07
N ALA A 302 9.53 -3.83 -4.07
CA ALA A 302 8.21 -4.25 -4.53
C ALA A 302 7.85 -5.63 -3.97
N TYR A 303 6.81 -5.71 -3.13
CA TYR A 303 6.47 -6.91 -2.38
C TYR A 303 5.05 -7.42 -2.67
N GLY A 304 4.87 -8.73 -2.62
CA GLY A 304 3.56 -9.37 -2.70
C GLY A 304 3.53 -10.56 -3.64
N ALA A 305 2.36 -10.81 -4.23
CA ALA A 305 2.11 -11.97 -5.08
C ALA A 305 2.00 -11.64 -6.57
N SER A 306 1.99 -10.36 -6.96
CA SER A 306 1.97 -9.99 -8.37
C SER A 306 3.27 -10.35 -9.09
N GLU A 307 3.21 -10.49 -10.41
CA GLU A 307 4.39 -10.78 -11.24
C GLU A 307 5.43 -9.66 -11.25
N ALA A 308 5.00 -8.43 -10.93
CA ALA A 308 5.84 -7.25 -10.81
C ALA A 308 6.44 -7.07 -9.39
N ALA A 309 6.22 -8.00 -8.47
CA ALA A 309 6.89 -8.00 -7.17
C ALA A 309 8.29 -8.63 -7.28
N ASP A 310 9.26 -8.05 -6.58
CA ASP A 310 10.62 -8.59 -6.48
C ASP A 310 10.64 -9.90 -5.67
N THR A 311 9.87 -9.92 -4.60
CA THR A 311 9.72 -11.05 -3.67
C THR A 311 8.42 -10.92 -2.87
N ALA A 312 8.05 -11.96 -2.13
CA ALA A 312 6.84 -11.93 -1.31
C ALA A 312 6.92 -10.94 -0.13
N ALA A 313 8.11 -10.76 0.44
CA ALA A 313 8.37 -9.85 1.56
C ALA A 313 9.89 -9.55 1.68
N PRO A 314 10.27 -8.44 2.34
CA PRO A 314 11.66 -8.19 2.72
C PRO A 314 12.23 -9.32 3.60
N PRO A 315 13.57 -9.42 3.73
CA PRO A 315 14.19 -10.34 4.67
C PRO A 315 13.81 -10.02 6.13
N LEU A 316 13.83 -11.03 6.98
CA LEU A 316 13.65 -10.84 8.42
C LEU A 316 14.86 -10.08 9.02
N PRO A 317 14.64 -9.20 10.02
CA PRO A 317 15.69 -8.48 10.73
C PRO A 317 16.59 -9.38 11.60
#